data_AF-A0A822MSK4-F1
#
_entry.id   AF-A0A822MSK4-F1
#
_cell.length_a   1.000
_cell.length_b   1.000
_cell.length_c   1.000
_cell.angle_alpha   90.00
_cell.angle_beta   90.00
_cell.angle_gamma   90.00
#
_symmetry.space_group_name_H-M   'P 1'
#
loop_
_entity.id
_entity.type
_entity.pdbx_description
1 polymer ?
#
loop_
_entity_poly.entity_id
_entity_poly.type
_entity_poly.pdbx_seq_one_letter_code
_entity_poly.pdbx_strand_id
1 'polypeptide(L)' 'MRYQVEISKENQLLFKVDIEGINQSKCETSLETVLTKFPKTEGYQRHVLVSDSETRYLKSTEHTMEVLAAIPVFESLGEQ' A
#
# COMPACT_ATOMS: atom_id res chain seq x y z
N MET A 1 -5.18 -5.99 -5.83
CA MET A 1 -3.87 -5.33 -5.80
C MET A 1 -3.99 -4.07 -4.96
N ARG A 2 -3.04 -3.85 -4.05
CA ARG A 2 -2.96 -2.69 -3.17
C ARG A 2 -1.56 -2.10 -3.31
N TYR A 3 -1.44 -0.78 -3.23
CA TYR A 3 -0.14 -0.13 -3.05
C TYR A 3 -0.10 0.56 -1.69
N GLN A 4 1.10 0.65 -1.12
CA GLN A 4 1.41 1.59 -0.06
C GLN A 4 2.60 2.43 -0.53
N VAL A 5 2.47 3.75 -0.46
CA VAL A 5 3.57 4.67 -0.77
C VAL A 5 4.02 5.32 0.52
N GLU A 6 5.25 5.02 0.93
CA GLU A 6 5.90 5.67 2.05
C GLU A 6 6.63 6.92 1.53
N ILE A 7 6.24 8.09 2.01
CA ILE A 7 6.79 9.38 1.58
C ILE A 7 7.58 9.95 2.74
N SER A 8 8.87 10.20 2.49
CA SER A 8 9.80 10.76 3.44
C SER A 8 10.52 11.98 2.85
N LYS A 9 11.10 12.81 3.71
CA LYS A 9 11.96 13.94 3.34
C LYS A 9 12.95 14.17 4.47
N GLU A 10 14.19 14.50 4.14
CA GLU A 10 15.25 14.69 5.15
C GLU A 10 15.39 13.49 6.12
N ASN A 11 15.24 12.27 5.59
CA ASN A 11 15.23 10.99 6.33
C ASN A 11 14.12 10.85 7.38
N GLN A 12 13.08 11.71 7.33
CA GLN A 12 11.88 11.59 8.17
C GLN A 12 10.69 11.12 7.33
N LEU A 13 10.02 10.06 7.79
CA LEU A 13 8.74 9.63 7.22
C LEU A 13 7.66 10.68 7.52
N LEU A 14 7.03 11.19 6.47
CA LEU A 14 5.97 12.19 6.55
C LEU A 14 4.60 11.53 6.45
N PHE A 15 4.41 10.68 5.43
CA PHE A 15 3.11 10.08 5.12
C PHE A 15 3.26 8.63 4.68
N LYS A 16 2.23 7.84 4.95
CA LYS A 16 1.97 6.57 4.29
C LYS A 16 0.63 6.70 3.58
N VAL A 17 0.61 6.42 2.28
CA VAL A 17 -0.60 6.49 1.48
C VAL A 17 -0.95 5.10 1.00
N ASP A 18 -2.04 4.56 1.55
CA ASP A 18 -2.61 3.30 1.11
C ASP A 18 -3.54 3.53 -0.08
N ILE A 19 -3.33 2.76 -1.14
CA ILE A 19 -4.11 2.80 -2.37
C ILE A 19 -4.70 1.40 -2.57
N GLU A 20 -6.00 1.29 -2.30
CA GLU A 20 -6.73 0.05 -2.44
C GLU A 20 -7.84 0.19 -3.48
N GLY A 21 -8.01 -0.84 -4.30
CA GLY A 21 -9.07 -0.87 -5.29
C GLY A 21 -9.25 -2.23 -5.93
N ILE A 22 -10.47 -2.46 -6.43
CA ILE A 22 -10.82 -3.69 -7.17
C ILE A 22 -10.23 -3.64 -8.59
N ASN A 23 -10.08 -2.45 -9.16
CA ASN A 23 -9.58 -2.26 -10.52
C ASN A 23 -8.10 -1.82 -10.50
N GLN A 24 -7.25 -2.63 -11.13
CA GLN A 24 -5.82 -2.37 -11.28
C GLN A 24 -5.53 -1.01 -11.92
N SER A 25 -6.19 -0.65 -13.02
CA SER A 25 -5.88 0.61 -13.72
C SER A 25 -6.16 1.82 -12.86
N LYS A 26 -7.23 1.78 -12.04
CA LYS A 26 -7.52 2.86 -11.08
C LYS A 26 -6.47 2.95 -9.98
N CYS A 27 -5.93 1.82 -9.52
CA CYS A 27 -4.85 1.81 -8.53
C CYS A 27 -3.58 2.41 -9.12
N GLU A 28 -3.22 2.06 -10.35
CA GLU A 28 -2.06 2.59 -11.06
C GLU A 28 -2.18 4.10 -11.30
N THR A 29 -3.33 4.59 -11.77
CA THR A 29 -3.58 6.04 -11.92
C THR A 29 -3.48 6.78 -10.58
N SER A 30 -3.99 6.17 -9.51
CA SER A 30 -3.90 6.76 -8.17
C SER A 30 -2.46 6.80 -7.67
N LEU A 31 -1.68 5.73 -7.93
CA LEU A 31 -0.25 5.66 -7.62
C LEU A 31 0.50 6.78 -8.35
N GLU A 32 0.31 6.92 -9.66
CA GLU A 32 0.92 7.98 -10.47
C GLU A 32 0.57 9.38 -9.93
N THR A 33 -0.68 9.58 -9.51
CA THR A 33 -1.13 10.84 -8.91
C THR A 33 -0.39 11.14 -7.60
N VAL A 34 -0.20 10.15 -6.73
CA VAL A 34 0.56 10.32 -5.49
C VAL A 34 2.02 10.62 -5.80
N LEU A 35 2.65 9.83 -6.67
CA LEU A 35 4.04 10.01 -7.06
C LEU A 35 4.28 11.43 -7.62
N THR A 36 3.39 11.93 -8.48
CA THR A 36 3.49 13.27 -9.08
C THR A 36 3.38 14.40 -8.05
N LYS A 37 2.60 14.21 -6.97
CA LYS A 37 2.45 15.21 -5.90
C LYS A 37 3.65 15.31 -4.96
N PHE A 38 4.51 14.30 -4.92
CA PHE A 38 5.68 14.24 -4.04
C PHE A 38 6.97 14.01 -4.85
N PRO A 39 7.34 14.92 -5.76
CA PRO A 39 8.41 14.66 -6.71
C PRO A 39 9.79 14.58 -6.03
N LYS A 40 10.63 13.65 -6.49
CA LYS A 40 12.03 13.52 -6.03
C LYS A 40 12.84 14.82 -6.17
N THR A 41 12.52 15.65 -7.17
CA THR A 41 13.17 16.95 -7.42
C THR A 41 12.98 17.96 -6.29
N GLU A 42 11.95 17.78 -5.45
CA GLU A 42 11.70 18.63 -4.27
C GLU A 42 12.27 18.02 -2.98
N GLY A 43 13.12 17.00 -3.11
CA GLY A 43 13.78 16.33 -1.99
C GLY A 43 12.94 15.27 -1.29
N TYR A 44 11.80 14.87 -1.87
CA TYR A 44 11.01 13.74 -1.36
C TYR A 44 11.64 12.40 -1.75
N GLN A 45 11.68 11.48 -0.79
CA GLN A 45 11.95 10.07 -0.99
C GLN A 45 10.62 9.34 -0.98
N ARG A 46 10.40 8.46 -1.96
CA ARG A 46 9.15 7.69 -2.10
C ARG A 46 9.49 6.22 -2.24
N HIS A 47 9.07 5.43 -1.27
CA HIS A 47 9.21 3.98 -1.32
C HIS A 47 7.86 3.35 -1.64
N VAL A 48 7.79 2.55 -2.71
CA VAL A 48 6.53 1.94 -3.14
C VAL A 48 6.53 0.47 -2.76
N LEU A 49 5.44 0.08 -2.11
CA LEU A 49 5.13 -1.28 -1.73
C LEU A 49 3.89 -1.74 -2.49
N VAL A 50 3.84 -3.00 -2.91
CA VAL A 50 2.70 -3.61 -3.58
C VAL A 50 2.25 -4.85 -2.84
N SER A 51 0.96 -5.13 -2.85
CA SER A 51 0.38 -6.34 -2.27
C SER A 51 -0.70 -6.91 -3.18
N ASP A 52 -0.57 -8.17 -3.54
CA ASP A 52 -1.58 -8.96 -4.23
C ASP A 52 -2.20 -10.04 -3.33
N SER A 53 -1.63 -10.24 -2.15
CA SER A 53 -1.99 -11.29 -1.19
C SER A 53 -2.18 -10.72 0.22
N GLU A 54 -2.86 -11.47 1.08
CA GLU A 54 -3.10 -11.08 2.46
C GLU A 54 -3.09 -12.29 3.38
N THR A 55 -2.66 -12.06 4.62
CA THR A 55 -2.82 -13.03 5.71
C THR A 55 -4.17 -12.78 6.38
N ARG A 56 -5.00 -13.82 6.48
CA ARG A 56 -6.30 -13.75 7.18
C ARG A 56 -6.24 -14.51 8.50
N TYR A 57 -6.70 -13.84 9.56
CA TYR A 57 -6.92 -14.48 10.85
C TYR A 57 -8.38 -14.89 10.95
N LEU A 58 -8.59 -16.19 11.11
CA LEU A 58 -9.93 -16.79 11.09
C LEU A 58 -10.25 -17.39 12.46
N LYS A 59 -11.50 -17.22 12.90
CA LYS A 59 -12.06 -17.94 14.04
C LYS A 59 -13.04 -18.98 13.52
N SER A 60 -12.79 -20.25 13.82
CA SER A 60 -13.76 -21.31 13.58
C SER A 60 -14.74 -21.37 14.76
N THR A 61 -16.03 -21.42 14.45
CA THR A 61 -17.08 -21.79 15.40
C THR A 61 -17.66 -23.15 15.00
N GLU A 62 -18.62 -23.68 15.76
CA GLU A 62 -19.28 -24.95 15.42
C GLU A 62 -20.08 -24.88 14.11
N HIS A 63 -20.44 -23.68 13.64
CA HIS A 63 -21.36 -23.51 12.51
C HIS A 63 -20.82 -22.60 11.40
N THR A 64 -19.81 -21.77 11.69
CA THR A 64 -19.31 -20.75 10.75
C THR A 64 -17.80 -20.55 10.89
N MET A 65 -17.22 -19.90 9.88
CA MET A 65 -15.90 -19.28 9.99
C MET A 65 -16.07 -17.77 9.92
N GLU A 66 -15.44 -17.06 10.86
CA GLU A 66 -15.45 -15.61 10.94
C GLU A 66 -14.07 -15.06 10.61
N VAL A 67 -14.00 -14.03 9.75
CA VAL A 67 -12.75 -13.31 9.48
C VAL A 67 -12.57 -12.27 10.58
N LEU A 68 -11.52 -12.43 11.39
CA LEU A 68 -11.18 -11.48 12.46
C LEU A 68 -10.32 -10.32 11.95
N ALA A 69 -9.41 -10.61 11.04
CA ALA A 69 -8.54 -9.62 10.42
C ALA A 69 -8.05 -10.11 9.06
N ALA A 70 -7.80 -9.16 8.16
CA ALA A 70 -7.13 -9.38 6.88
C ALA A 70 -6.00 -8.35 6.76
N ILE A 71 -4.76 -8.82 6.73
CA ILE A 71 -3.55 -7.99 6.72
C ILE A 71 -2.85 -8.18 5.38
N PRO A 72 -2.72 -7.13 4.54
CA PRO A 72 -1.99 -7.22 3.29
C PRO A 72 -0.52 -7.61 3.53
N VAL A 73 0.01 -8.48 2.67
CA VAL A 73 1.44 -8.80 2.64
C VAL A 73 2.07 -7.94 1.56
N PHE A 74 2.90 -6.99 1.97
CA PHE A 74 3.52 -6.03 1.08
C PHE A 74 4.93 -6.46 0.67
N GLU A 75 5.21 -6.34 -0.62
CA GLU A 75 6.52 -6.50 -1.24
C GLU A 75 7.02 -5.15 -1.75
N SER A 76 8.33 -4.94 -1.67
CA SER A 76 8.94 -3.68 -2.11
C SER A 76 9.11 -3.64 -3.64
N LEU A 77 8.63 -2.56 -4.26
CA LEU A 77 8.97 -2.18 -5.64
C LEU A 77 10.13 -1.18 -5.71
N GLY A 78 10.75 -0.87 -4.56
CA GLY A 78 11.87 0.05 -4.45
C GLY A 78 11.48 1.53 -4.42
N GLU A 79 12.49 2.38 -4.60
CA GLU A 79 12.31 3.84 -4.62
C GLU A 79 11.86 4.32 -6.00
N GLN A 80 10.61 4.77 -6.10
CA GLN A 80 10.01 5.27 -7.33
C GLN A 80 10.16 6.78 -7.43
#